data_AF-A0A089P7C5-F1
#
_entry.id   AF-A0A089P7C5-F1
#
_cell.length_a   1.000
_cell.length_b   1.000
_cell.length_c   1.000
_cell.angle_alpha   90.00
_cell.angle_beta   90.00
_cell.angle_gamma   90.00
#
_symmetry.space_group_name_H-M   'P 1'
#
loop_
_entity.id
_entity.type
_entity.pdbx_description
1 polymer ?
#
loop_
_entity_poly.entity_id
_entity_poly.type
_entity_poly.pdbx_seq_one_letter_code
_entity_poly.pdbx_strand_id
1 'polypeptide(L)' 'MEKALKFSSASGSRNTDWLGAFHRLNKPGLGLIVKYRDRTNRRRQVLQLSPKGRILVQELRQILYPKN' A
#
# COMPACT_ATOMS: atom_id res chain seq x y z
N MET A 1 9.39 -3.33 0.15
CA MET A 1 9.09 -2.88 1.53
C MET A 1 10.23 -3.17 2.47
N GLU A 2 10.71 -4.41 2.54
CA GLU A 2 11.74 -4.83 3.51
C GLU A 2 13.00 -3.97 3.46
N LYS A 3 13.62 -3.81 2.28
CA LYS A 3 14.82 -2.98 2.13
C LYS A 3 14.57 -1.49 2.38
N ALA A 4 13.47 -0.96 1.85
CA ALA A 4 13.19 0.47 1.87
C ALA A 4 12.73 0.99 3.25
N LEU A 5 11.96 0.18 3.98
CA LEU A 5 11.35 0.54 5.26
C LEU A 5 11.91 -0.26 6.44
N LYS A 6 12.90 -1.12 6.21
CA LYS A 6 13.46 -2.06 7.20
C LYS A 6 12.39 -2.94 7.89
N PHE A 7 11.30 -3.24 7.19
CA PHE A 7 10.23 -4.11 7.69
C PHE A 7 10.55 -5.58 7.42
N SER A 8 10.05 -6.49 8.27
CA SER A 8 9.97 -7.91 7.90
C SER A 8 8.90 -8.12 6.82
N SER A 9 9.01 -9.22 6.06
CA SER A 9 7.99 -9.62 5.08
C SER A 9 6.60 -9.70 5.71
N ALA A 10 6.52 -10.25 6.92
CA ALA A 10 5.27 -10.38 7.67
C ALA A 10 4.68 -9.02 8.08
N SER A 11 5.50 -8.05 8.48
CA SER A 11 5.04 -6.69 8.78
C SER A 11 4.59 -5.97 7.51
N GLY A 12 5.32 -6.11 6.40
CA GLY A 12 4.93 -5.58 5.10
C GLY A 12 3.59 -6.14 4.62
N SER A 13 3.38 -7.45 4.77
CA SER A 13 2.09 -8.09 4.41
C SER A 13 0.94 -7.50 5.21
N ARG A 14 1.04 -7.50 6.54
CA ARG A 14 -0.03 -7.01 7.42
C ARG A 14 -0.38 -5.54 7.17
N ASN A 15 0.62 -4.68 6.98
CA ASN A 15 0.39 -3.27 6.67
C ASN A 15 -0.32 -3.11 5.31
N THR A 16 0.13 -3.84 4.29
CA THR A 16 -0.47 -3.73 2.97
C THR A 16 -1.86 -4.36 2.88
N ASP A 17 -2.19 -5.31 3.76
CA ASP A 17 -3.56 -5.83 3.91
C ASP A 17 -4.49 -4.75 4.49
N TRP A 18 -4.06 -4.01 5.52
CA TRP A 18 -4.83 -2.90 6.08
C TRP A 18 -5.06 -1.76 5.07
N LEU A 19 -4.05 -1.45 4.27
CA LEU A 19 -4.14 -0.42 3.23
C LEU A 19 -5.02 -0.84 2.05
N GLY A 20 -5.22 -2.14 1.83
CA GLY A 20 -6.07 -2.67 0.77
C GLY A 20 -7.57 -2.44 1.03
N ALA A 21 -8.42 -2.87 0.10
CA ALA A 21 -9.87 -2.85 0.32
C ALA A 21 -10.32 -3.83 1.41
N PHE A 22 -9.58 -4.93 1.56
CA PHE A 22 -9.86 -5.97 2.55
C PHE A 22 -8.58 -6.36 3.28
N HIS A 23 -8.67 -6.41 4.61
CA HIS A 23 -7.64 -6.97 5.47
C HIS A 23 -7.65 -8.50 5.39
N ARG A 24 -6.53 -9.17 5.74
CA ARG A 24 -6.39 -10.66 5.69
C ARG A 24 -7.42 -11.44 6.51
N LEU A 25 -8.08 -10.79 7.47
CA LEU A 25 -9.17 -11.36 8.29
C LEU A 25 -10.56 -11.04 7.74
N ASN A 26 -10.65 -10.73 6.44
CA ASN A 26 -11.87 -10.36 5.73
C ASN A 26 -12.62 -9.16 6.36
N LYS A 27 -11.87 -8.24 6.96
CA LYS A 27 -12.39 -6.98 7.50
C LYS A 27 -12.23 -5.87 6.45
N PRO A 28 -13.14 -4.88 6.41
CA PRO A 28 -12.94 -3.70 5.57
C PRO A 28 -11.59 -3.04 5.87
N GLY A 29 -10.80 -2.83 4.82
CA GLY A 29 -9.56 -2.07 4.87
C GLY A 29 -9.77 -0.62 4.42
N LEU A 30 -8.68 0.13 4.29
CA LEU A 30 -8.74 1.56 3.95
C LEU A 30 -9.02 1.83 2.47
N GLY A 31 -8.80 0.83 1.60
CA GLY A 31 -9.02 0.96 0.15
C GLY A 31 -8.05 1.92 -0.54
N LEU A 32 -6.86 2.10 0.01
CA LEU A 32 -5.84 3.05 -0.48
C LEU A 32 -4.90 2.43 -1.51
N ILE A 33 -4.73 1.10 -1.49
CA ILE A 33 -3.91 0.38 -2.46
C ILE A 33 -4.65 -0.81 -3.08
N VAL A 34 -4.17 -1.23 -4.24
CA VAL A 34 -4.56 -2.46 -4.94
C VAL A 34 -3.36 -3.41 -4.96
N LYS A 35 -3.62 -4.69 -4.67
CA LYS A 35 -2.64 -5.78 -4.70
C LYS A 35 -2.91 -6.68 -5.90
N TYR A 36 -1.87 -7.02 -6.66
CA TYR A 36 -1.97 -8.05 -7.69
C TYR A 36 -0.69 -8.87 -7.78
N ARG A 37 -0.82 -10.10 -8.28
CA ARG A 37 0.35 -10.94 -8.60
C ARG A 37 0.92 -10.48 -9.93
N ASP A 38 2.24 -10.37 -9.99
CA ASP A 38 2.94 -10.13 -11.24
C ASP A 38 2.66 -11.28 -12.22
N ARG A 39 2.32 -10.92 -13.47
CA ARG A 39 1.95 -11.88 -14.52
C ARG A 39 3.14 -12.73 -14.99
N THR A 40 4.34 -12.16 -14.92
CA THR A 40 5.60 -12.79 -15.33
C THR A 40 6.28 -13.55 -14.19
N ASN A 41 6.05 -13.12 -12.93
CA ASN A 41 6.56 -13.79 -11.75
C ASN A 41 5.51 -13.81 -10.63
N ARG A 42 4.70 -14.87 -10.57
CA ARG A 42 3.61 -14.99 -9.59
C ARG A 42 4.04 -15.03 -8.11
N ARG A 43 5.34 -15.20 -7.82
CA ARG A 43 5.87 -15.07 -6.45
C ARG A 43 6.01 -13.61 -6.00
N ARG A 44 5.99 -12.67 -6.94
CA ARG A 44 6.03 -11.23 -6.66
C ARG A 44 4.62 -10.68 -6.58
N GLN A 45 4.40 -9.88 -5.55
CA GLN A 45 3.20 -9.07 -5.41
C GLN A 45 3.53 -7.63 -5.73
N VAL A 46 2.71 -7.03 -6.57
CA VAL A 46 2.80 -5.62 -6.94
C VAL A 46 1.72 -4.85 -6.17
N LEU A 47 2.09 -3.65 -5.72
CA LEU A 47 1.24 -2.74 -4.97
C LEU A 47 1.09 -1.45 -5.79
N GLN A 48 -0.14 -0.97 -5.94
CA GLN A 48 -0.42 0.28 -6.64
C GLN A 48 -1.41 1.13 -5.85
N LEU A 49 -1.29 2.45 -5.91
CA LEU A 49 -2.29 3.35 -5.33
C LEU A 49 -3.63 3.20 -6.06
N SER A 50 -4.71 3.07 -5.28
CA SER A 50 -6.07 3.25 -5.77
C SER A 50 -6.32 4.74 -6.09
N PRO A 51 -7.44 5.09 -6.76
CA PRO A 51 -7.82 6.49 -6.92
C PRO A 51 -7.88 7.24 -5.57
N LYS A 52 -8.51 6.63 -4.56
CA LYS A 52 -8.56 7.16 -3.18
C LYS A 52 -7.15 7.34 -2.59
N GLY A 53 -6.26 6.36 -2.80
CA GLY A 53 -4.88 6.45 -2.32
C GLY A 53 -4.06 7.56 -2.97
N ARG A 54 -4.29 7.85 -4.26
CA ARG A 54 -3.61 8.95 -4.97
C ARG A 54 -3.99 10.31 -4.40
N ILE A 55 -5.27 10.52 -4.12
CA ILE A 55 -5.78 11.76 -3.49
C ILE A 55 -5.10 11.96 -2.13
N LEU A 56 -5.14 10.95 -1.27
CA LEU A 56 -4.50 11.04 0.06
C LEU A 56 -3.00 11.32 -0.02
N VAL A 57 -2.28 10.65 -0.92
CA VAL A 57 -0.83 10.90 -1.09
C VAL A 57 -0.56 12.34 -1.54
N GLN A 58 -1.43 12.92 -2.37
CA GLN A 58 -1.30 14.30 -2.80
C GLN A 58 -1.50 15.28 -1.64
N GLU A 59 -2.52 15.06 -0.80
CA GLU A 59 -2.76 15.85 0.42
C GLU A 59 -1.58 15.74 1.40
N LEU A 60 -1.11 14.50 1.67
CA LEU A 60 0.04 14.28 2.55
C LEU A 60 1.30 14.95 2.03
N ARG A 61 1.52 14.97 0.71
CA ARG A 61 2.67 15.67 0.12
C ARG A 61 2.60 17.18 0.36
N GLN A 62 1.43 17.78 0.26
CA GLN A 62 1.25 19.21 0.53
C GLN A 62 1.51 19.55 1.99
N ILE A 63 1.07 18.68 2.91
CA ILE A 63 1.27 18.87 4.36
C ILE A 63 2.73 18.68 4.76
N LEU A 64 3.38 17.62 4.27
CA LEU A 64 4.73 17.24 4.68
C LEU A 64 5.83 18.02 3.94
N TYR A 65 5.53 18.48 2.73
CA TYR A 65 6.47 19.21 1.87
C TYR A 65 5.76 20.44 1.24
N PRO A 66 5.32 21.41 2.07
CA PRO A 66 4.71 22.62 1.55
C PRO A 66 5.73 23.34 0.66
N LYS A 67 5.29 23.77 -0.53
CA LYS A 67 6.11 24.66 -1.35
C LYS A 67 6.05 26.04 -0.68
N ASN A 68 7.19 26.52 -0.21
CA ASN A 68 7.37 27.92 0.19
C ASN A 68 7.14 28.85 -1.00
#